data_AF-A0A559QUA4-F1
#
_entry.id   AF-A0A559QUA4-F1
#
_cell.length_a   1.000
_cell.length_b   1.000
_cell.length_c   1.000
_cell.angle_alpha   90.00
_cell.angle_beta   90.00
_cell.angle_gamma   90.00
#
_symmetry.space_group_name_H-M   'P 1'
#
loop_
_entity.id
_entity.type
_entity.pdbx_description
1 polymer ?
#
loop_
_entity_poly.entity_id
_entity_poly.type
_entity_poly.pdbx_seq_one_letter_code
_entity_poly.pdbx_strand_id
1 'polypeptide(L)'
;MEAITGIKHYPLDLIEYSSNGERVSQKAFSEAHAAILAEDRWIIDGLGFLDSFWLRIDRADTLIYIDMPYATHYWFVTKRLAKGIIVKPEDWPEGSSIVKGTLNSLKFLRLSRKFWTPMLFEKITARTAAKTVIRFSSVPEMKNFLRQSST
;
A
#
# COMPACT_ATOMS: atom_id res chain seq x y z
N MET A 1 -2.72 -11.89 -3.56
CA MET A 1 -1.30 -12.22 -3.24
C MET A 1 -1.23 -13.44 -2.35
N GLU A 2 -2.03 -13.51 -1.29
CA GLU A 2 -2.08 -14.65 -0.36
C GLU A 2 -2.32 -16.00 -1.06
N ALA A 3 -3.27 -16.08 -2.00
CA ALA A 3 -3.52 -17.29 -2.77
C ALA A 3 -2.32 -17.76 -3.64
N ILE A 4 -1.35 -16.88 -3.91
CA ILE A 4 -0.16 -17.17 -4.72
C ILE A 4 1.04 -17.49 -3.82
N THR A 5 1.26 -16.71 -2.77
CA THR A 5 2.46 -16.80 -1.92
C THR A 5 2.27 -17.62 -0.64
N GLY A 6 1.01 -17.88 -0.25
CA GLY A 6 0.67 -18.40 1.07
C GLY A 6 1.10 -17.47 2.21
N ILE A 7 1.35 -16.18 1.93
CA ILE A 7 1.66 -15.16 2.94
C ILE A 7 0.44 -14.28 3.11
N LYS A 8 0.02 -14.09 4.36
CA LYS A 8 -1.15 -13.28 4.69
C LYS A 8 -0.92 -11.83 4.29
N HIS A 9 -1.93 -11.25 3.64
CA HIS A 9 -1.89 -9.90 3.12
C HIS A 9 -2.71 -8.96 4.02
N TYR A 10 -2.11 -7.84 4.39
CA TYR A 10 -2.63 -6.83 5.32
C TYR A 10 -2.66 -5.44 4.66
N PRO A 11 -3.75 -5.08 3.96
CA PRO A 11 -3.99 -3.71 3.53
C PRO A 11 -4.17 -2.80 4.73
N LEU A 12 -3.36 -1.75 4.86
CA LEU A 12 -3.41 -0.86 6.03
C LEU A 12 -4.75 -0.14 6.19
N ASP A 13 -5.46 0.11 5.10
CA ASP A 13 -6.78 0.74 5.15
C ASP A 13 -7.76 -0.06 6.03
N LEU A 14 -7.60 -1.39 6.14
CA LEU A 14 -8.45 -2.25 6.97
C LEU A 14 -8.23 -2.09 8.48
N ILE A 15 -7.07 -1.56 8.90
CA ILE A 15 -6.79 -1.21 10.30
C ILE A 15 -6.82 0.30 10.54
N GLU A 16 -6.90 1.11 9.48
CA GLU A 16 -6.98 2.57 9.55
C GLU A 16 -8.43 3.08 9.64
N TYR A 17 -9.38 2.34 9.08
CA TYR A 17 -10.80 2.68 9.09
C TYR A 17 -11.60 1.62 9.85
N SER A 18 -12.51 2.07 10.71
CA SER A 18 -13.45 1.15 11.36
C SER A 18 -14.62 0.80 10.44
N SER A 19 -15.48 -0.14 10.88
CA SER A 19 -16.63 -0.61 10.09
C SER A 19 -17.69 0.47 9.82
N ASN A 20 -17.66 1.60 10.51
CA ASN A 20 -18.50 2.76 10.22
C ASN A 20 -17.91 3.69 9.13
N GLY A 21 -16.74 3.35 8.59
CA GLY A 21 -16.06 4.13 7.56
C GLY A 21 -15.28 5.36 8.03
N GLU A 22 -15.16 5.56 9.34
CA GLU A 22 -14.36 6.63 9.95
C GLU A 22 -12.98 6.12 10.39
N ARG A 23 -12.00 7.02 10.38
CA ARG A 23 -10.62 6.70 10.78
C ARG A 23 -10.55 6.37 12.26
N VAL A 24 -9.81 5.32 12.59
CA VAL A 24 -9.51 4.99 13.99
C VAL A 24 -8.52 5.98 14.60
N SER A 25 -8.40 5.96 15.93
CA SER A 25 -7.36 6.72 16.61
C SER A 25 -5.95 6.24 16.23
N GLN A 26 -4.96 7.12 16.27
CA GLN A 26 -3.56 6.73 16.01
C GLN A 26 -3.10 5.61 16.96
N LYS A 27 -3.53 5.63 18.22
CA LYS A 27 -3.23 4.57 19.20
C LYS A 27 -3.79 3.22 18.74
N ALA A 28 -5.06 3.16 18.36
CA ALA A 28 -5.69 1.93 17.90
C ALA A 28 -5.02 1.37 16.62
N PHE A 29 -4.69 2.25 15.67
CA PHE A 29 -3.91 1.86 14.49
C PHE A 29 -2.54 1.30 14.89
N SER A 30 -1.81 1.98 15.77
CA SER A 30 -0.47 1.57 16.19
C SER A 30 -0.48 0.22 16.90
N GLU A 31 -1.48 -0.05 17.73
CA GLU A 31 -1.66 -1.36 18.40
C GLU A 31 -1.92 -2.48 17.38
N ALA A 32 -2.85 -2.27 16.44
CA ALA A 32 -3.15 -3.24 15.39
C ALA A 32 -1.94 -3.48 14.47
N HIS A 33 -1.24 -2.42 14.09
CA HIS A 33 -0.03 -2.51 13.26
C HIS A 33 1.11 -3.24 13.97
N ALA A 34 1.30 -3.02 15.27
CA ALA A 34 2.31 -3.72 16.06
C ALA A 34 2.01 -5.22 16.16
N ALA A 35 0.74 -5.60 16.30
CA ALA A 35 0.33 -7.00 16.29
C ALA A 35 0.67 -7.69 14.96
N ILE A 36 0.42 -7.04 13.82
CA ILE A 36 0.80 -7.58 12.50
C ILE A 36 2.32 -7.71 12.37
N LEU A 37 3.08 -6.70 12.81
CA LEU A 37 4.56 -6.74 12.74
C LEU A 37 5.20 -7.80 13.65
N ALA A 38 4.47 -8.32 14.63
CA ALA A 38 4.91 -9.41 15.49
C ALA A 38 4.79 -10.79 14.82
N GLU A 39 4.07 -10.89 13.70
CA GLU A 39 3.97 -12.13 12.93
C GLU A 39 5.25 -12.43 12.16
N ASP A 40 5.53 -13.72 11.94
CA ASP A 40 6.73 -14.18 11.24
C ASP A 40 6.68 -13.90 9.73
N ARG A 41 5.48 -13.88 9.14
CA ARG A 41 5.27 -13.75 7.68
C ARG A 41 4.07 -12.87 7.38
N TRP A 42 4.32 -11.75 6.72
CA TRP A 42 3.27 -10.80 6.32
C TRP A 42 3.60 -10.12 4.99
N ILE A 43 2.57 -9.71 4.28
CA ILE A 43 2.64 -8.70 3.22
C ILE A 43 1.80 -7.53 3.71
N ILE A 44 2.40 -6.35 3.89
CA ILE A 44 1.68 -5.14 4.27
C ILE A 44 1.79 -4.13 3.13
N ASP A 45 0.67 -3.56 2.69
CA ASP A 45 0.63 -2.48 1.71
C ASP A 45 -0.16 -1.27 2.22
N GLY A 46 0.20 -0.09 1.71
CA GLY A 46 -0.34 1.19 2.16
C GLY A 46 0.71 2.06 2.88
N LEU A 47 0.38 3.34 3.03
CA LEU A 47 1.29 4.33 3.64
C LEU A 47 1.17 4.36 5.18
N GLY A 48 -0.05 4.38 5.72
CA GLY A 48 -0.29 4.57 7.16
C GLY A 48 0.31 5.88 7.67
N PHE A 49 0.78 5.87 8.92
CA PHE A 49 1.53 6.97 9.53
C PHE A 49 3.02 6.89 9.17
N LEU A 50 3.73 8.03 9.21
CA LEU A 50 5.14 8.08 8.83
C LEU A 50 6.02 7.17 9.72
N ASP A 51 5.74 7.10 11.02
CA ASP A 51 6.48 6.22 11.93
C ASP A 51 6.21 4.75 11.62
N SER A 52 4.96 4.39 11.30
CA SER A 52 4.63 3.01 10.93
C SER A 52 5.23 2.63 9.59
N PHE A 53 5.31 3.57 8.64
CA PHE A 53 6.04 3.40 7.39
C PHE A 53 7.50 3.03 7.62
N TRP A 54 8.24 3.80 8.44
CA TRP A 54 9.64 3.49 8.71
C TRP A 54 9.83 2.19 9.47
N LEU A 55 8.96 1.88 10.43
CA LEU A 55 8.99 0.58 11.13
C LEU A 55 8.85 -0.60 10.17
N ARG A 56 7.96 -0.51 9.17
CA ARG A 56 7.81 -1.55 8.14
C ARG A 56 9.06 -1.66 7.26
N ILE A 57 9.63 -0.53 6.83
CA ILE A 57 10.89 -0.52 6.07
C ILE A 57 12.01 -1.18 6.85
N ASP A 58 12.11 -0.90 8.15
CA ASP A 58 13.16 -1.42 9.02
C ASP A 58 12.94 -2.91 9.37
N ARG A 59 11.70 -3.38 9.43
CA ARG A 59 11.37 -4.78 9.82
C ARG A 59 11.26 -5.76 8.65
N ALA A 60 10.86 -5.30 7.47
CA ALA A 60 10.74 -6.15 6.28
C ALA A 60 12.10 -6.71 5.86
N ASP A 61 12.12 -7.94 5.35
CA ASP A 61 13.24 -8.54 4.63
C ASP A 61 13.23 -8.17 3.14
N THR A 62 12.04 -7.92 2.60
CA THR A 62 11.80 -7.60 1.19
C THR A 62 10.95 -6.34 1.03
N LEU A 63 11.41 -5.38 0.24
CA LEU A 63 10.67 -4.19 -0.16
C LEU A 63 10.24 -4.27 -1.62
N ILE A 64 8.94 -4.17 -1.87
CA ILE A 64 8.39 -3.95 -3.22
C ILE A 64 8.08 -2.46 -3.39
N TYR A 65 8.87 -1.78 -4.22
CA TYR A 65 8.76 -0.34 -4.46
C TYR A 65 8.02 -0.07 -5.79
N ILE A 66 6.80 0.47 -5.70
CA ILE A 66 5.97 0.78 -6.87
C ILE A 66 6.20 2.23 -7.31
N ASP A 67 6.96 2.39 -8.39
CA ASP A 67 7.43 3.68 -8.89
C ASP A 67 6.91 3.99 -10.30
N MET A 68 5.59 3.97 -10.44
CA MET A 68 4.96 4.20 -11.73
C MET A 68 4.72 5.70 -11.97
N PRO A 69 4.61 6.13 -13.24
CA PRO A 69 4.20 7.48 -13.55
C PRO A 69 2.87 7.85 -12.87
N TYR A 70 2.76 9.08 -12.34
CA TYR A 70 1.53 9.55 -11.67
C TYR A 70 0.27 9.38 -12.52
N ALA A 71 0.36 9.55 -13.83
CA ALA A 71 -0.77 9.34 -14.75
C ALA A 71 -1.38 7.93 -14.61
N THR A 72 -0.55 6.91 -14.40
CA THR A 72 -1.00 5.53 -14.15
C THR A 72 -1.80 5.42 -12.87
N HIS A 73 -1.38 6.10 -11.79
CA HIS A 73 -2.13 6.11 -10.53
C HIS A 73 -3.46 6.86 -10.66
N TYR A 74 -3.50 8.01 -11.35
CA TYR A 74 -4.75 8.71 -11.64
C TYR A 74 -5.71 7.83 -12.43
N TRP A 75 -5.21 7.13 -13.46
CA TRP A 75 -6.01 6.18 -14.23
C TRP A 75 -6.61 5.07 -13.36
N PHE A 76 -5.83 4.49 -12.43
CA PHE A 76 -6.34 3.46 -11.52
C PHE A 76 -7.41 3.97 -10.57
N VAL A 77 -7.26 5.17 -10.03
CA VAL A 77 -8.28 5.81 -9.19
C VAL A 77 -9.58 6.01 -9.98
N THR A 78 -9.49 6.52 -11.21
CA THR A 78 -10.66 6.70 -12.10
C THR A 78 -11.32 5.37 -12.43
N LYS A 79 -10.54 4.35 -12.78
CA LYS A 79 -11.04 3.00 -13.07
C LYS A 79 -11.73 2.38 -11.86
N ARG A 80 -11.18 2.56 -10.65
CA ARG A 80 -11.80 2.11 -9.40
C ARG A 80 -13.13 2.81 -9.16
N LEU A 81 -13.22 4.13 -9.37
CA LEU A 81 -14.48 4.87 -9.22
C LEU A 81 -15.56 4.33 -10.17
N ALA A 82 -15.22 4.16 -11.45
CA ALA A 82 -16.16 3.65 -12.45
C ALA A 82 -16.67 2.23 -12.11
N LYS A 83 -15.77 1.33 -11.68
CA LYS A 83 -16.14 -0.03 -11.25
C LYS A 83 -16.89 -0.07 -9.92
N GLY A 84 -16.50 0.81 -8.99
CA GLY A 84 -17.02 0.92 -7.63
C GLY A 84 -18.50 1.28 -7.55
N ILE A 85 -19.07 1.80 -8.64
CA ILE A 85 -20.52 2.04 -8.77
C ILE A 85 -21.30 0.72 -8.82
N ILE A 86 -20.69 -0.36 -9.30
CA ILE A 86 -21.34 -1.66 -9.53
C ILE A 86 -20.86 -2.71 -8.54
N VAL A 87 -19.56 -2.73 -8.24
CA VAL A 87 -18.94 -3.73 -7.35
C VAL A 87 -18.00 -3.05 -6.38
N LYS A 88 -18.18 -3.30 -5.09
CA LYS A 88 -17.27 -2.81 -4.05
C LYS A 88 -15.88 -3.41 -4.27
N PRO A 89 -14.79 -2.61 -4.25
CA PRO A 89 -13.45 -3.15 -4.44
C PRO A 89 -13.10 -4.19 -3.37
N GLU A 90 -12.30 -5.18 -3.77
CA GLU A 90 -11.60 -6.07 -2.84
C GLU A 90 -10.78 -5.22 -1.85
N ASP A 91 -10.73 -5.64 -0.59
CA ASP A 91 -10.05 -4.94 0.51
C ASP A 91 -10.57 -3.53 0.83
N TRP A 92 -11.75 -3.16 0.34
CA TRP A 92 -12.34 -1.86 0.68
C TRP A 92 -12.97 -1.87 2.08
N PRO A 93 -12.58 -0.95 2.98
CA PRO A 93 -13.05 -0.99 4.36
C PRO A 93 -14.58 -0.96 4.46
N GLU A 94 -15.13 -1.69 5.43
CA GLU A 94 -16.56 -1.70 5.68
C GLU A 94 -17.05 -0.29 6.06
N GLY A 95 -18.29 0.04 5.65
CA GLY A 95 -18.89 1.38 5.86
C GLY A 95 -18.23 2.54 5.12
N SER A 96 -17.08 2.35 4.47
CA SER A 96 -16.35 3.45 3.81
C SER A 96 -16.96 3.83 2.47
N SER A 97 -17.17 5.13 2.24
CA SER A 97 -17.71 5.66 0.99
C SER A 97 -16.66 5.65 -0.14
N ILE A 98 -16.99 5.05 -1.29
CA ILE A 98 -16.15 5.04 -2.50
C ILE A 98 -15.89 6.45 -3.05
N VAL A 99 -16.88 7.34 -2.99
CA VAL A 99 -16.74 8.72 -3.49
C VAL A 99 -15.78 9.52 -2.60
N LYS A 100 -16.03 9.57 -1.28
CA LYS A 100 -15.12 10.16 -0.27
C LYS A 100 -13.70 9.60 -0.39
N GLY A 101 -13.56 8.28 -0.50
CA GLY A 101 -12.27 7.61 -0.70
C GLY A 101 -11.57 8.01 -2.01
N THR A 102 -12.33 8.22 -3.09
CA THR A 102 -11.79 8.70 -4.37
C THR A 102 -11.30 10.15 -4.30
N LEU A 103 -12.08 11.04 -3.68
CA LEU A 103 -11.65 12.42 -3.43
C LEU A 103 -10.37 12.46 -2.57
N ASN A 104 -10.28 11.61 -1.54
CA ASN A 104 -9.08 11.44 -0.75
C ASN A 104 -7.90 10.93 -1.59
N SER A 105 -8.10 9.92 -2.44
CA SER A 105 -7.03 9.43 -3.33
C SER A 105 -6.50 10.53 -4.25
N LEU A 106 -7.38 11.36 -4.84
CA LEU A 106 -6.96 12.48 -5.69
C LEU A 106 -6.19 13.54 -4.89
N LYS A 107 -6.64 13.87 -3.67
CA LYS A 107 -5.92 14.77 -2.75
C LYS A 107 -4.52 14.24 -2.45
N PHE A 108 -4.41 12.98 -2.04
CA PHE A 108 -3.13 12.39 -1.68
C PHE A 108 -2.22 12.18 -2.88
N LEU A 109 -2.72 11.85 -4.08
CA LEU A 109 -1.90 11.81 -5.30
C LEU A 109 -1.26 13.15 -5.63
N ARG A 110 -1.95 14.27 -5.38
CA ARG A 110 -1.37 15.60 -5.54
C ARG A 110 -0.27 15.86 -4.51
N LEU A 111 -0.48 15.49 -3.24
CA LEU A 111 0.50 15.64 -2.16
C LEU A 111 1.72 14.72 -2.35
N SER A 112 1.50 13.52 -2.87
CA SER A 112 2.51 12.50 -3.14
C SER A 112 3.66 13.02 -3.99
N ARG A 113 3.42 13.97 -4.90
CA ARG A 113 4.45 14.61 -5.73
C ARG A 113 5.51 15.35 -4.93
N LYS A 114 5.18 15.79 -3.71
CA LYS A 114 6.10 16.45 -2.77
C LYS A 114 6.72 15.48 -1.76
N PHE A 115 6.07 14.34 -1.53
CA PHE A 115 6.51 13.35 -0.54
C PHE A 115 7.50 12.36 -1.15
N TRP A 116 7.13 11.73 -2.28
CA TRP A 116 7.95 10.76 -3.00
C TRP A 116 9.01 11.47 -3.83
N THR A 117 10.11 11.84 -3.18
CA THR A 117 11.24 12.57 -3.75
C THR A 117 12.46 11.66 -3.91
N PRO A 118 13.43 12.02 -4.78
CA PRO A 118 14.71 11.30 -4.85
C PRO A 118 15.41 11.19 -3.48
N MET A 119 15.36 12.24 -2.67
CA MET A 119 15.92 12.23 -1.31
C MET A 119 15.21 11.23 -0.39
N LEU A 120 13.88 11.08 -0.51
CA LEU A 120 13.16 10.04 0.26
C LEU A 120 13.58 8.65 -0.22
N PHE A 121 13.73 8.47 -1.54
CA PHE A 121 14.18 7.21 -2.11
C PHE A 121 15.58 6.83 -1.63
N GLU A 122 16.53 7.77 -1.61
CA GLU A 122 17.87 7.56 -1.05
C GLU A 122 17.82 7.09 0.42
N LYS A 123 16.97 7.71 1.24
CA LYS A 123 16.77 7.29 2.65
C LYS A 123 16.22 5.86 2.76
N ILE A 124 15.30 5.49 1.89
CA ILE A 124 14.76 4.13 1.82
C ILE A 124 15.88 3.17 1.42
N THR A 125 16.60 3.46 0.32
CA THR A 125 17.70 2.63 -0.18
C THR A 125 18.78 2.41 0.87
N ALA A 126 19.15 3.45 1.64
CA ALA A 126 20.13 3.33 2.71
C ALA A 126 19.69 2.34 3.81
N ARG A 127 18.40 2.34 4.18
CA ARG A 127 17.83 1.43 5.19
C ARG A 127 17.60 0.01 4.66
N THR A 128 17.49 -0.14 3.35
CA THR A 128 17.27 -1.43 2.69
C THR A 128 18.52 -1.99 2.02
N ALA A 129 19.71 -1.44 2.29
CA ALA A 129 20.95 -1.82 1.59
C ALA A 129 21.31 -3.31 1.72
N ALA A 130 20.96 -3.93 2.85
CA ALA A 130 21.17 -5.36 3.12
C ALA A 130 19.91 -6.22 2.87
N LYS A 131 18.91 -5.68 2.17
CA LYS A 131 17.57 -6.27 2.00
C LYS A 131 17.26 -6.49 0.53
N THR A 132 16.29 -7.35 0.25
CA THR A 132 15.79 -7.53 -1.11
C THR A 132 14.93 -6.33 -1.49
N VAL A 133 15.25 -5.65 -2.59
CA VAL A 133 14.45 -4.53 -3.11
C VAL A 133 14.05 -4.81 -4.55
N ILE A 134 12.75 -4.86 -4.80
CA ILE A 134 12.16 -5.04 -6.14
C ILE A 134 11.44 -3.75 -6.50
N ARG A 135 11.89 -3.07 -7.54
CA ARG A 135 11.27 -1.82 -8.03
C ARG A 135 10.51 -2.08 -9.32
N PHE A 136 9.26 -1.62 -9.38
CA PHE A 136 8.47 -1.65 -10.60
C PHE A 136 8.19 -0.23 -11.08
N SER A 137 8.63 0.05 -12.30
CA SER A 137 8.39 1.34 -12.98
C SER A 137 7.16 1.31 -13.89
N SER A 138 6.62 0.12 -14.18
CA SER A 138 5.49 -0.03 -15.09
C SER A 138 4.62 -1.26 -14.81
N VAL A 139 3.38 -1.23 -15.30
CA VAL A 139 2.44 -2.36 -15.20
C VAL A 139 2.92 -3.60 -15.99
N PRO A 140 3.47 -3.47 -17.22
CA PRO A 140 4.01 -4.63 -17.93
C PRO A 140 5.14 -5.33 -17.17
N GLU A 141 6.04 -4.56 -16.54
CA GLU A 141 7.14 -5.09 -15.73
C GLU A 141 6.62 -5.92 -14.55
N MET A 142 5.66 -5.39 -13.80
CA MET A 142 5.00 -6.13 -12.72
C MET A 142 4.31 -7.40 -13.21
N LYS A 143 3.62 -7.34 -14.36
CA LYS A 143 2.98 -8.52 -14.96
C LYS A 143 3.99 -9.58 -15.42
N ASN A 144 5.12 -9.16 -15.97
CA ASN A 144 6.21 -10.06 -16.38
C ASN A 144 6.79 -10.78 -15.16
N PHE A 145 7.06 -10.05 -14.08
CA PHE A 145 7.56 -10.61 -12.84
C PHE A 145 6.63 -11.69 -12.26
N LEU A 146 5.32 -11.41 -12.22
CA LEU A 146 4.33 -12.38 -11.74
C LEU A 146 4.28 -13.65 -12.59
N ARG A 147 4.42 -13.53 -13.93
CA ARG A 147 4.46 -14.70 -14.83
C ARG A 147 5.68 -15.57 -14.59
N GLN A 148 6.86 -14.96 -14.41
CA GLN A 148 8.12 -15.67 -14.17
C GLN A 148 8.15 -16.35 -12.79
N SER A 149 7.43 -15.80 -11.82
CA SER A 149 7.37 -16.33 -10.46
C SER A 149 6.29 -17.41 -10.26
N SER A 150 5.47 -17.68 -11.29
CA SER A 150 4.39 -18.68 -11.26
C SER A 150 4.79 -20.00 -11.94
N THR A 151 6.09 -20.20 -12.18
CA THR A 151 6.69 -21.45 -12.72
C THR A 151 7.49 -22.12 -11.62
#